data_AF-A0A7Z8ZUW6-F1
#
_entry.id   AF-A0A7Z8ZUW6-F1
#
_cell.length_a   1.000
_cell.length_b   1.000
_cell.length_c   1.000
_cell.angle_alpha   90.00
_cell.angle_beta   90.00
_cell.angle_gamma   90.00
#
_symmetry.space_group_name_H-M   'P 1'
#
loop_
_entity.id
_entity.type
_entity.pdbx_description
1 polymer ?
#
loop_
_entity_poly.entity_id
_entity_poly.type
_entity_poly.pdbx_seq_one_letter_code
_entity_poly.pdbx_strand_id
1 'polypeptide(L)'
;MGTIAPAFMKLLLDANFCNSPVNNQDLLLKVYHREMARDNVTIPYEIIAEYVYSHENSDEENEKLNSNIDFIISEFSGTDSQKDILIKNLEKIKSNYSLAQTQKKYILKNSQEAKDVLREIIPELKNLAKETSNLTTTNDELKEQAKETKDILQIAKQEVDDVRDTKSSIYTDFIAILGVFSAFVFVMFGGIDVARAIFDIGSDLQILDLSRMITIASLMLIGILTLMYSLLLWIARITGKNFGNCYSPKCVNGCKYKIHFFMRHSFYFSLIILLVFITVISHCFFN
;
A
#
# COMPACT_ATOMS: atom_id res chain seq x y z
N MET A 1 27.38 70.24 -21.66
CA MET A 1 28.08 68.98 -21.33
C MET A 1 28.59 68.38 -22.62
N GLY A 2 29.90 68.16 -22.73
CA GLY A 2 30.48 67.44 -23.86
C GLY A 2 30.54 65.95 -23.52
N THR A 3 30.26 65.10 -24.51
CA THR A 3 30.41 63.64 -24.40
C THR A 3 31.39 63.20 -25.47
N ILE A 4 32.40 62.43 -25.10
CA ILE A 4 33.30 61.83 -26.09
C ILE A 4 32.50 60.86 -26.97
N ALA A 5 32.69 60.94 -28.29
CA ALA A 5 31.96 60.06 -29.18
C ALA A 5 32.35 58.59 -28.95
N PRO A 6 31.39 57.65 -29.02
CA PRO A 6 31.63 56.21 -28.84
C PRO A 6 32.79 55.66 -29.68
N ALA A 7 32.95 56.13 -30.91
CA ALA A 7 34.01 55.71 -31.81
C ALA A 7 35.42 56.06 -31.28
N PHE A 8 35.57 57.26 -30.70
CA PHE A 8 36.83 57.66 -30.08
C PHE A 8 37.09 56.88 -28.78
N MET A 9 36.06 56.60 -27.98
CA MET A 9 36.25 55.73 -26.81
C MET A 9 36.71 54.32 -27.21
N LYS A 10 36.08 53.70 -28.22
CA LYS A 10 36.51 52.38 -28.71
C LYS A 10 37.94 52.39 -29.24
N LEU A 11 38.33 53.45 -29.97
CA LEU A 11 39.71 53.63 -30.43
C LEU A 11 40.70 53.78 -29.26
N LEU A 12 40.32 54.50 -28.19
CA LEU A 12 41.15 54.67 -27.00
C LEU A 12 41.44 53.33 -26.30
N LEU A 13 40.42 52.46 -26.25
CA LEU A 13 40.47 51.17 -25.56
C LEU A 13 41.18 50.07 -26.38
N ASP A 14 40.99 50.06 -27.70
CA ASP A 14 41.39 48.92 -28.55
C ASP A 14 42.68 49.15 -29.35
N ALA A 15 42.86 50.37 -29.88
CA ALA A 15 44.03 50.69 -30.69
C ALA A 15 45.26 50.90 -29.80
N ASN A 16 46.46 50.68 -30.34
CA ASN A 16 47.72 51.08 -29.69
C ASN A 16 48.38 52.16 -30.54
N PHE A 17 47.84 53.38 -30.49
CA PHE A 17 48.31 54.49 -31.31
C PHE A 17 49.55 55.18 -30.74
N CYS A 18 49.96 54.84 -29.51
CA CYS A 18 51.28 55.17 -29.00
C CYS A 18 52.39 54.41 -29.75
N ASN A 19 52.21 53.10 -29.96
CA ASN A 19 53.25 52.25 -30.56
C ASN A 19 53.07 52.02 -32.08
N SER A 20 51.87 52.27 -32.62
CA SER A 20 51.56 52.14 -34.05
C SER A 20 50.74 53.33 -34.54
N PRO A 21 51.36 54.31 -35.24
CA PRO A 21 50.69 55.50 -35.73
C PRO A 21 49.44 55.17 -36.55
N VAL A 22 48.30 55.76 -36.18
CA VAL A 22 47.04 55.59 -36.92
C VAL A 22 46.91 56.70 -37.95
N ASN A 23 46.26 56.43 -39.08
CA ASN A 23 45.92 57.47 -40.07
C ASN A 23 45.20 58.63 -39.39
N ASN A 24 45.72 59.85 -39.55
CA ASN A 24 45.25 61.08 -38.89
C ASN A 24 45.46 61.13 -37.36
N GLN A 25 46.54 60.55 -36.81
CA GLN A 25 46.91 60.62 -35.39
C GLN A 25 46.91 62.05 -34.83
N ASP A 26 47.35 63.03 -35.62
CA ASP A 26 47.35 64.44 -35.24
C ASP A 26 45.93 65.00 -35.04
N LEU A 27 44.97 64.57 -35.86
CA LEU A 27 43.56 64.89 -35.71
C LEU A 27 42.96 64.18 -34.50
N LEU A 28 43.35 62.93 -34.25
CA LEU A 28 42.90 62.13 -33.12
C LEU A 28 43.33 62.77 -31.78
N LEU A 29 44.60 63.17 -31.65
CA LEU A 29 45.11 63.89 -30.48
C LEU A 29 44.36 65.19 -30.25
N LYS A 30 44.14 65.99 -31.32
CA LYS A 30 43.34 67.22 -31.25
C LYS A 30 41.92 66.97 -30.75
N VAL A 31 41.30 65.85 -31.10
CA VAL A 31 39.97 65.48 -30.59
C VAL A 31 40.03 65.14 -29.11
N TYR A 32 40.97 64.29 -28.66
CA TYR A 32 41.11 63.98 -27.23
C TYR A 32 41.43 65.22 -26.40
N HIS A 33 42.39 66.04 -26.81
CA HIS A 33 42.73 67.28 -26.13
C HIS A 33 41.53 68.25 -26.06
N ARG A 34 40.76 68.37 -27.14
CA ARG A 34 39.57 69.23 -27.18
C ARG A 34 38.44 68.72 -26.30
N GLU A 35 38.14 67.44 -26.37
CA GLU A 35 36.97 66.87 -25.68
C GLU A 35 37.27 66.60 -24.21
N MET A 36 38.48 66.13 -23.87
CA MET A 36 38.83 65.77 -22.49
C MET A 36 39.36 66.93 -21.65
N ALA A 37 39.84 68.03 -22.25
CA ALA A 37 40.20 69.24 -21.49
C ALA A 37 38.99 70.14 -21.12
N ARG A 38 37.76 69.68 -21.38
CA ARG A 38 36.53 70.39 -20.97
C ARG A 38 36.13 70.02 -19.54
N ASP A 39 35.58 70.99 -18.83
CA ASP A 39 34.94 70.71 -17.55
C ASP A 39 33.68 69.86 -17.73
N ASN A 40 33.45 68.95 -16.77
CA ASN A 40 32.26 68.10 -16.67
C ASN A 40 31.96 67.28 -17.94
N VAL A 41 32.99 66.65 -18.51
CA VAL A 41 32.84 65.67 -19.59
C VAL A 41 32.14 64.43 -19.09
N THR A 42 31.14 63.97 -19.85
CA THR A 42 30.48 62.69 -19.59
C THR A 42 31.29 61.57 -20.20
N ILE A 43 31.78 60.66 -19.36
CA ILE A 43 32.51 59.47 -19.79
C ILE A 43 31.50 58.34 -20.07
N PRO A 44 31.51 57.71 -21.25
CA PRO A 44 30.63 56.59 -21.58
C PRO A 44 31.12 55.29 -20.92
N TYR A 45 30.81 55.14 -19.62
CA TYR A 45 31.17 53.95 -18.83
C TYR A 45 30.59 52.65 -19.38
N GLU A 46 29.44 52.70 -20.06
CA GLU A 46 28.82 51.53 -20.71
C GLU A 46 29.73 50.90 -21.78
N ILE A 47 30.45 51.72 -22.56
CA ILE A 47 31.35 51.24 -23.62
C ILE A 47 32.60 50.61 -23.02
N ILE A 48 33.11 51.20 -21.92
CA ILE A 48 34.25 50.68 -21.18
C ILE A 48 33.90 49.30 -20.59
N ALA A 49 32.74 49.20 -19.94
CA ALA A 49 32.25 47.94 -19.42
C ALA A 49 32.03 46.91 -20.55
N GLU A 50 31.34 47.28 -21.64
CA GLU A 50 31.12 46.38 -22.77
C GLU A 50 32.44 45.83 -23.32
N TYR A 51 33.46 46.70 -23.49
CA TYR A 51 34.79 46.31 -23.94
C TYR A 51 35.45 45.31 -22.98
N VAL A 52 35.49 45.62 -21.67
CA VAL A 52 36.11 44.75 -20.66
C VAL A 52 35.42 43.38 -20.59
N TYR A 53 34.10 43.33 -20.68
CA TYR A 53 33.36 42.07 -20.64
C TYR A 53 33.58 41.23 -21.91
N SER A 54 33.86 41.87 -23.05
CA SER A 54 34.05 41.21 -24.34
C SER A 54 35.50 40.87 -24.72
N HIS A 55 36.53 41.57 -24.18
CA HIS A 55 37.89 41.54 -24.77
C HIS A 55 39.09 41.24 -23.84
N GLU A 56 38.92 40.81 -22.59
CA GLU A 56 40.09 40.54 -21.71
C GLU A 56 40.03 39.27 -20.84
N ASN A 57 41.22 38.69 -20.61
CA ASN A 57 41.54 37.86 -19.45
C ASN A 57 41.83 38.79 -18.26
N SER A 58 41.15 38.58 -17.14
CA SER A 58 40.91 39.53 -16.06
C SER A 58 42.10 39.96 -15.18
N ASP A 59 43.34 39.65 -15.55
CA ASP A 59 44.47 39.68 -14.61
C ASP A 59 45.59 40.69 -14.91
N GLU A 60 45.55 41.45 -16.01
CA GLU A 60 46.57 42.48 -16.32
C GLU A 60 45.96 43.89 -16.43
N GLU A 61 46.70 44.89 -15.92
CA GLU A 61 46.40 46.30 -16.21
C GLU A 61 46.44 46.51 -17.72
N ASN A 62 45.48 47.22 -18.30
CA ASN A 62 45.46 47.44 -19.75
C ASN A 62 46.63 48.35 -20.17
N GLU A 63 47.73 47.71 -20.57
CA GLU A 63 48.96 48.35 -21.02
C GLU A 63 48.72 49.27 -22.22
N LYS A 64 47.79 48.92 -23.12
CA LYS A 64 47.46 49.73 -24.31
C LYS A 64 46.75 51.02 -23.91
N LEU A 65 45.73 50.92 -23.06
CA LEU A 65 44.99 52.08 -22.56
C LEU A 65 45.90 53.02 -21.77
N ASN A 66 46.72 52.47 -20.88
CA ASN A 66 47.68 53.24 -20.11
C ASN A 66 48.67 53.98 -21.03
N SER A 67 49.26 53.28 -21.99
CA SER A 67 50.20 53.87 -22.97
C SER A 67 49.55 54.96 -23.82
N ASN A 68 48.31 54.74 -24.27
CA ASN A 68 47.57 55.73 -25.04
C ASN A 68 47.24 56.99 -24.22
N ILE A 69 46.86 56.82 -22.95
CA ILE A 69 46.58 57.93 -22.03
C ILE A 69 47.86 58.74 -21.78
N ASP A 70 48.98 58.07 -21.48
CA ASP A 70 50.27 58.73 -21.24
C ASP A 70 50.72 59.53 -22.47
N PHE A 71 50.55 58.96 -23.67
CA PHE A 71 50.84 59.63 -24.93
C PHE A 71 49.94 60.85 -25.19
N ILE A 72 48.64 60.77 -24.88
CA ILE A 72 47.73 61.93 -24.98
C ILE A 72 48.18 63.06 -24.04
N ILE A 73 48.65 62.72 -22.84
CA ILE A 73 49.11 63.70 -21.85
C ILE A 73 50.45 64.34 -22.25
N SER A 74 51.39 63.56 -22.81
CA SER A 74 52.71 64.06 -23.21
C SER A 74 52.64 65.07 -24.36
N GLU A 75 51.73 64.86 -25.31
CA GLU A 75 51.56 65.70 -26.50
C GLU A 75 50.64 66.92 -26.26
N PHE A 76 50.25 67.20 -25.02
CA PHE A 76 49.33 68.30 -24.71
C PHE A 76 50.03 69.66 -24.59
N SER A 77 49.70 70.59 -25.49
CA SER A 77 50.30 71.93 -25.57
C SER A 77 49.40 73.08 -25.03
N GLY A 78 48.39 72.77 -24.22
CA GLY A 78 47.46 73.75 -23.64
C GLY A 78 47.95 74.38 -22.33
N THR A 79 47.06 75.12 -21.65
CA THR A 79 47.37 75.71 -20.33
C THR A 79 47.43 74.64 -19.23
N ASP A 80 48.15 74.92 -18.14
CA ASP A 80 48.25 74.00 -16.99
C ASP A 80 46.87 73.62 -16.43
N SER A 81 45.96 74.60 -16.32
CA SER A 81 44.58 74.35 -15.87
C SER A 81 43.82 73.38 -16.78
N GLN A 82 44.03 73.44 -18.10
CA GLN A 82 43.40 72.52 -19.05
C GLN A 82 44.05 71.13 -19.01
N LYS A 83 45.35 71.08 -18.73
CA LYS A 83 46.09 69.82 -18.56
C LYS A 83 45.60 69.07 -17.32
N ASP A 84 45.34 69.76 -16.22
CA ASP A 84 44.79 69.16 -15.00
C ASP A 84 43.38 68.58 -15.23
N ILE A 85 42.54 69.27 -16.00
CA ILE A 85 41.20 68.79 -16.38
C ILE A 85 41.30 67.55 -17.27
N LEU A 86 42.19 67.57 -18.27
CA LEU A 86 42.48 66.45 -19.15
C LEU A 86 42.90 65.22 -18.36
N ILE A 87 43.89 65.35 -17.47
CA ILE A 87 44.40 64.26 -16.63
C ILE A 87 43.26 63.68 -15.79
N LYS A 88 42.48 64.51 -15.10
CA LYS A 88 41.33 64.04 -14.30
C LYS A 88 40.32 63.26 -15.14
N ASN A 89 40.03 63.68 -16.35
CA ASN A 89 39.04 63.00 -17.21
C ASN A 89 39.59 61.68 -17.77
N LEU A 90 40.88 61.60 -18.11
CA LEU A 90 41.52 60.34 -18.52
C LEU A 90 41.67 59.37 -17.35
N GLU A 91 41.97 59.86 -16.14
CA GLU A 91 41.98 59.05 -14.91
C GLU A 91 40.61 58.43 -14.60
N LYS A 92 39.50 59.14 -14.85
CA LYS A 92 38.15 58.57 -14.74
C LYS A 92 37.95 57.38 -15.67
N ILE A 93 38.47 57.43 -16.89
CA ILE A 93 38.41 56.32 -17.86
C ILE A 93 39.21 55.13 -17.33
N LYS A 94 40.45 55.37 -16.90
CA LYS A 94 41.32 54.33 -16.31
C LYS A 94 40.68 53.69 -15.08
N SER A 95 40.17 54.50 -14.14
CA SER A 95 39.50 54.02 -12.93
C SER A 95 38.25 53.21 -13.25
N ASN A 96 37.43 53.65 -14.20
CA ASN A 96 36.24 52.91 -14.62
C ASN A 96 36.59 51.58 -15.31
N TYR A 97 37.67 51.56 -16.10
CA TYR A 97 38.20 50.35 -16.71
C TYR A 97 38.60 49.31 -15.66
N SER A 98 39.44 49.69 -14.70
CA SER A 98 39.86 48.82 -13.60
C SER A 98 38.68 48.37 -12.73
N LEU A 99 37.68 49.24 -12.53
CA LEU A 99 36.45 48.88 -11.83
C LEU A 99 35.67 47.80 -12.59
N ALA A 100 35.49 47.96 -13.91
CA ALA A 100 34.80 46.98 -14.74
C ALA A 100 35.53 45.63 -14.76
N GLN A 101 36.87 45.62 -14.78
CA GLN A 101 37.67 44.40 -14.66
C GLN A 101 37.43 43.69 -13.32
N THR A 102 37.48 44.45 -12.24
CA THR A 102 37.23 43.93 -10.88
C THR A 102 35.83 43.34 -10.77
N GLN A 103 34.82 44.03 -11.30
CA GLN A 103 33.43 43.55 -11.32
C GLN A 103 33.29 42.25 -12.12
N LYS A 104 33.89 42.18 -13.32
CA LYS A 104 33.90 40.95 -14.13
C LYS A 104 34.48 39.78 -13.36
N LYS A 105 35.61 39.99 -12.66
CA LYS A 105 36.27 38.96 -11.84
C LYS A 105 35.35 38.42 -10.74
N TYR A 106 34.70 39.29 -9.98
CA TYR A 106 33.74 38.86 -8.94
C TYR A 106 32.53 38.13 -9.54
N ILE A 107 31.99 38.59 -10.66
CA ILE A 107 30.85 37.93 -11.32
C ILE A 107 31.24 36.53 -11.80
N LEU A 108 32.41 36.38 -12.42
CA LEU A 108 32.90 35.08 -12.88
C LEU A 108 33.14 34.13 -11.70
N LYS A 109 33.75 34.62 -10.62
CA LYS A 109 33.96 33.85 -9.40
C LYS A 109 32.64 33.36 -8.81
N ASN A 110 31.68 34.26 -8.58
CA ASN A 110 30.37 33.91 -8.04
C ASN A 110 29.61 32.94 -8.96
N SER A 111 29.71 33.12 -10.28
CA SER A 111 29.08 32.23 -11.26
C SER A 111 29.70 30.83 -11.24
N GLN A 112 31.02 30.74 -11.05
CA GLN A 112 31.72 29.47 -10.94
C GLN A 112 31.40 28.75 -9.63
N GLU A 113 31.38 29.47 -8.50
CA GLU A 113 30.95 28.93 -7.20
C GLU A 113 29.52 28.40 -7.27
N ALA A 114 28.59 29.14 -7.87
CA ALA A 114 27.22 28.68 -8.08
C ALA A 114 27.15 27.41 -8.95
N LYS A 115 27.99 27.32 -9.99
CA LYS A 115 28.06 26.13 -10.85
C LYS A 115 28.61 24.92 -10.10
N ASP A 116 29.57 25.11 -9.21
CA ASP A 116 30.16 24.03 -8.42
C ASP A 116 29.19 23.52 -7.36
N VAL A 117 28.46 24.41 -6.68
CA VAL A 117 27.34 24.03 -5.79
C VAL A 117 26.27 23.24 -6.57
N LEU A 118 25.91 23.68 -7.78
CA LEU A 118 24.94 22.94 -8.61
C LEU A 118 25.45 21.56 -9.02
N ARG A 119 26.75 21.39 -9.29
CA ARG A 119 27.34 20.08 -9.62
C ARG A 119 27.27 19.09 -8.47
N GLU A 120 27.32 19.56 -7.22
CA GLU A 120 27.16 18.74 -6.02
C GLU A 120 25.69 18.39 -5.77
N ILE A 121 24.77 19.34 -5.96
CA ILE A 121 23.33 19.14 -5.70
C ILE A 121 22.66 18.21 -6.72
N ILE A 122 23.02 18.29 -8.00
CA ILE A 122 22.41 17.47 -9.06
C ILE A 122 22.47 15.95 -8.79
N PRO A 123 23.62 15.34 -8.43
CA PRO A 123 23.68 13.91 -8.13
C PRO A 123 22.88 13.56 -6.86
N GLU A 124 22.87 14.41 -5.84
CA GLU A 124 22.05 14.20 -4.64
C GLU A 124 20.56 14.17 -4.97
N LEU A 125 20.08 15.11 -5.80
CA LEU A 125 18.69 15.13 -6.26
C LEU A 125 18.33 13.88 -7.08
N LYS A 126 19.26 13.38 -7.93
CA LYS A 126 19.05 12.12 -8.67
C LYS A 126 18.95 10.91 -7.73
N ASN A 127 19.80 10.85 -6.71
CA ASN A 127 19.76 9.79 -5.71
C ASN A 127 18.47 9.84 -4.90
N LEU A 128 18.06 11.03 -4.45
CA LEU A 128 16.81 11.24 -3.71
C LEU A 128 15.57 10.85 -4.55
N ALA A 129 15.56 11.19 -5.83
CA ALA A 129 14.49 10.79 -6.74
C ALA A 129 14.44 9.26 -6.90
N LYS A 130 15.59 8.58 -6.99
CA LYS A 130 15.68 7.12 -7.04
C LYS A 130 15.18 6.47 -5.75
N GLU A 131 15.60 6.97 -4.59
CA GLU A 131 15.15 6.49 -3.29
C GLU A 131 13.64 6.65 -3.13
N THR A 132 13.08 7.79 -3.56
CA THR A 132 11.63 8.02 -3.58
C THR A 132 10.90 7.00 -4.46
N SER A 133 11.44 6.68 -5.64
CA SER A 133 10.83 5.66 -6.52
C SER A 133 10.87 4.25 -5.91
N ASN A 134 11.94 3.90 -5.20
CA ASN A 134 12.03 2.63 -4.50
C ASN A 134 11.02 2.56 -3.35
N LEU A 135 10.89 3.64 -2.57
CA LEU A 135 9.90 3.74 -1.50
C LEU A 135 8.47 3.60 -2.02
N THR A 136 8.15 4.16 -3.20
CA THR A 136 6.81 3.98 -3.80
C THR A 136 6.55 2.51 -4.15
N THR A 137 7.52 1.81 -4.74
CA THR A 137 7.38 0.38 -5.06
C THR A 137 7.18 -0.46 -3.80
N THR A 138 8.01 -0.25 -2.76
CA THR A 138 7.86 -0.96 -1.48
C THR A 138 6.52 -0.67 -0.81
N ASN A 139 5.99 0.56 -0.93
CA ASN A 139 4.69 0.90 -0.36
C ASN A 139 3.54 0.19 -1.10
N ASP A 140 3.64 0.04 -2.42
CA ASP A 140 2.65 -0.71 -3.20
C ASP A 140 2.71 -2.22 -2.90
N GLU A 141 3.90 -2.80 -2.75
CA GLU A 141 4.09 -4.18 -2.28
C GLU A 141 3.50 -4.39 -0.87
N LEU A 142 3.73 -3.45 0.06
CA LEU A 142 3.15 -3.51 1.41
C LEU A 142 1.62 -3.43 1.40
N LYS A 143 1.03 -2.63 0.51
CA LYS A 143 -0.44 -2.57 0.36
C LYS A 143 -1.00 -3.90 -0.16
N GLU A 144 -0.32 -4.53 -1.11
CA GLU A 144 -0.72 -5.83 -1.63
C GLU A 144 -0.65 -6.90 -0.53
N GLN A 145 0.47 -6.99 0.19
CA GLN A 145 0.63 -7.90 1.33
C GLN A 145 -0.41 -7.66 2.44
N ALA A 146 -0.73 -6.40 2.72
CA ALA A 146 -1.77 -6.05 3.70
C ALA A 146 -3.17 -6.53 3.25
N LYS A 147 -3.46 -6.46 1.95
CA LYS A 147 -4.71 -6.98 1.38
C LYS A 147 -4.76 -8.50 1.48
N GLU A 148 -3.70 -9.19 1.07
CA GLU A 148 -3.61 -10.66 1.19
C GLU A 148 -3.76 -11.12 2.64
N THR A 149 -3.09 -10.44 3.57
CA THR A 149 -3.18 -10.74 5.01
C THR A 149 -4.61 -10.57 5.52
N LYS A 150 -5.33 -9.54 5.05
CA LYS A 150 -6.73 -9.32 5.41
C LYS A 150 -7.64 -10.43 4.89
N ASP A 151 -7.42 -10.87 3.65
CA ASP A 151 -8.20 -11.94 3.04
C ASP A 151 -7.95 -13.28 3.76
N ILE A 152 -6.69 -13.60 4.09
CA ILE A 152 -6.32 -14.77 4.90
C ILE A 152 -6.97 -14.71 6.29
N LEU A 153 -6.95 -13.54 6.94
CA LEU A 153 -7.57 -13.36 8.25
C LEU A 153 -9.10 -13.58 8.20
N GLN A 154 -9.75 -13.16 7.11
CA GLN A 154 -11.17 -13.39 6.91
C GLN A 154 -11.48 -14.88 6.75
N ILE A 155 -10.68 -15.60 5.95
CA ILE A 155 -10.80 -17.05 5.77
C ILE A 155 -10.58 -17.77 7.11
N ALA A 156 -9.51 -17.45 7.82
CA ALA A 156 -9.21 -18.05 9.13
C ALA A 156 -10.34 -17.82 10.15
N LYS A 157 -10.94 -16.61 10.16
CA LYS A 157 -12.09 -16.32 11.02
C LYS A 157 -13.30 -17.19 10.67
N GLN A 158 -13.57 -17.37 9.38
CA GLN A 158 -14.67 -18.22 8.92
C GLN A 158 -14.44 -19.69 9.30
N GLU A 159 -13.22 -20.21 9.10
CA GLU A 159 -12.88 -21.58 9.52
C GLU A 159 -13.00 -21.77 11.04
N VAL A 160 -12.60 -20.78 11.85
CA VAL A 160 -12.78 -20.82 13.31
C VAL A 160 -14.25 -20.84 13.69
N ASP A 161 -15.10 -20.05 13.02
CA ASP A 161 -16.54 -20.06 13.23
C ASP A 161 -17.15 -21.43 12.85
N ASP A 162 -16.75 -22.01 11.71
CA ASP A 162 -17.19 -23.33 11.25
C ASP A 162 -16.76 -24.46 12.23
N VAL A 163 -15.54 -24.38 12.76
CA VAL A 163 -15.03 -25.30 13.79
C VAL A 163 -15.83 -25.16 15.09
N ARG A 164 -16.17 -23.94 15.49
CA ARG A 164 -17.00 -23.70 16.69
C ARG A 164 -18.39 -24.30 16.52
N ASP A 165 -19.00 -24.12 15.36
CA ASP A 165 -20.33 -24.65 15.06
C ASP A 165 -20.32 -26.17 15.00
N THR A 166 -19.29 -26.76 14.37
CA THR A 166 -19.07 -28.21 14.35
C THR A 166 -18.89 -28.77 15.76
N LYS A 167 -18.08 -28.10 16.61
CA LYS A 167 -17.89 -28.48 18.01
C LYS A 167 -19.22 -28.47 18.78
N SER A 168 -20.04 -27.44 18.59
CA SER A 168 -21.38 -27.35 19.20
C SER A 168 -22.29 -28.51 18.76
N SER A 169 -22.31 -28.82 17.46
CA SER A 169 -23.05 -29.97 16.92
C SER A 169 -22.57 -31.29 17.51
N ILE A 170 -21.25 -31.48 17.64
CA ILE A 170 -20.66 -32.70 18.21
C ILE A 170 -21.09 -32.89 19.67
N TYR A 171 -21.08 -31.85 20.51
CA TYR A 171 -21.56 -31.96 21.89
C TYR A 171 -23.03 -32.35 21.96
N THR A 172 -23.86 -31.77 21.09
CA THR A 172 -25.28 -32.12 21.01
C THR A 172 -25.46 -33.59 20.64
N ASP A 173 -24.68 -34.09 19.68
CA ASP A 173 -24.68 -35.49 19.27
C ASP A 173 -24.19 -36.43 20.38
N PHE A 174 -23.15 -36.05 21.14
CA PHE A 174 -22.68 -36.83 22.29
C PHE A 174 -23.74 -36.94 23.39
N ILE A 175 -24.39 -35.82 23.75
CA ILE A 175 -25.47 -35.81 24.74
C ILE A 175 -26.61 -36.73 24.29
N ALA A 176 -26.96 -36.68 23.00
CA ALA A 176 -27.97 -37.54 22.42
C ALA A 176 -27.59 -39.03 22.50
N ILE A 177 -26.38 -39.40 22.08
CA ILE A 177 -25.88 -40.79 22.14
C ILE A 177 -25.87 -41.30 23.58
N LEU A 178 -25.38 -40.49 24.54
CA LEU A 178 -25.40 -40.83 25.96
C LEU A 178 -26.82 -41.04 26.47
N GLY A 179 -27.77 -40.21 26.03
CA GLY A 179 -29.19 -40.37 26.32
C GLY A 179 -29.76 -41.69 25.79
N VAL A 180 -29.50 -42.05 24.51
CA VAL A 180 -29.91 -43.34 23.94
C VAL A 180 -29.33 -44.48 24.76
N PHE A 181 -28.02 -44.43 25.02
CA PHE A 181 -27.30 -45.50 25.69
C PHE A 181 -27.80 -45.72 27.12
N SER A 182 -27.99 -44.65 27.90
CA SER A 182 -28.58 -44.74 29.24
C SER A 182 -29.95 -45.40 29.21
N ALA A 183 -30.83 -44.94 28.32
CA ALA A 183 -32.18 -45.47 28.24
C ALA A 183 -32.19 -46.94 27.79
N PHE A 184 -31.32 -47.33 26.85
CA PHE A 184 -31.11 -48.72 26.45
C PHE A 184 -30.65 -49.59 27.63
N VAL A 185 -29.66 -49.15 28.40
CA VAL A 185 -29.14 -49.87 29.56
C VAL A 185 -30.21 -50.05 30.65
N PHE A 186 -30.97 -48.99 30.97
CA PHE A 186 -32.08 -49.08 31.93
C PHE A 186 -33.16 -50.06 31.50
N VAL A 187 -33.55 -50.04 30.22
CA VAL A 187 -34.54 -50.96 29.67
C VAL A 187 -34.02 -52.39 29.63
N MET A 188 -32.74 -52.60 29.31
CA MET A 188 -32.13 -53.93 29.29
C MET A 188 -32.10 -54.56 30.68
N PHE A 189 -31.62 -53.83 31.69
CA PHE A 189 -31.59 -54.36 33.06
C PHE A 189 -33.00 -54.51 33.66
N GLY A 190 -33.88 -53.52 33.49
CA GLY A 190 -35.27 -53.62 33.93
C GLY A 190 -36.03 -54.74 33.23
N GLY A 191 -35.82 -54.94 31.93
CA GLY A 191 -36.44 -56.01 31.15
C GLY A 191 -35.99 -57.40 31.59
N ILE A 192 -34.70 -57.57 31.92
CA ILE A 192 -34.16 -58.83 32.44
C ILE A 192 -34.76 -59.14 33.83
N ASP A 193 -34.86 -58.16 34.72
CA ASP A 193 -35.40 -58.38 36.07
C ASP A 193 -36.89 -58.75 36.03
N VAL A 194 -37.68 -58.10 35.17
CA VAL A 194 -39.10 -58.48 34.98
C VAL A 194 -39.21 -59.86 34.34
N ALA A 195 -38.35 -60.19 33.36
CA ALA A 195 -38.34 -61.52 32.76
C ALA A 195 -38.04 -62.61 33.79
N ARG A 196 -37.03 -62.40 34.67
CA ARG A 196 -36.72 -63.33 35.77
C ARG A 196 -37.91 -63.52 36.70
N ALA A 197 -38.56 -62.44 37.13
CA ALA A 197 -39.74 -62.52 37.99
C ALA A 197 -40.88 -63.35 37.37
N ILE A 198 -41.09 -63.26 36.05
CA ILE A 198 -42.10 -64.06 35.34
C ILE A 198 -41.69 -65.54 35.25
N PHE A 199 -40.41 -65.83 34.99
CA PHE A 199 -39.92 -67.21 35.01
C PHE A 199 -40.06 -67.84 36.40
N ASP A 200 -39.74 -67.10 37.46
CA ASP A 200 -39.87 -67.56 38.84
C ASP A 200 -41.35 -67.87 39.17
N ILE A 201 -42.29 -66.96 38.88
CA ILE A 201 -43.73 -67.18 39.07
C ILE A 201 -44.25 -68.36 38.22
N GLY A 202 -43.79 -68.47 36.98
CA GLY A 202 -44.19 -69.56 36.07
C GLY A 202 -43.69 -70.93 36.50
N SER A 203 -42.53 -70.99 37.18
CA SER A 203 -42.00 -72.24 37.73
C SER A 203 -42.72 -72.69 39.01
N ASP A 204 -43.27 -71.74 39.79
CA ASP A 204 -43.99 -72.00 41.04
C ASP A 204 -45.47 -72.41 40.77
N LEU A 205 -46.08 -71.90 39.69
CA LEU A 205 -47.37 -72.36 39.19
C LEU A 205 -47.20 -73.45 38.12
N GLN A 206 -47.10 -74.73 38.53
CA GLN A 206 -47.12 -75.91 37.63
C GLN A 206 -48.40 -76.08 36.76
N ILE A 207 -49.25 -75.05 36.63
CA ILE A 207 -50.56 -75.07 35.95
C ILE A 207 -50.64 -74.01 34.83
N LEU A 208 -49.56 -73.27 34.55
CA LEU A 208 -49.56 -72.33 33.41
C LEU A 208 -49.18 -73.05 32.12
N ASP A 209 -50.14 -73.20 31.21
CA ASP A 209 -49.90 -73.70 29.86
C ASP A 209 -48.80 -72.88 29.16
N LEU A 210 -47.89 -73.57 28.46
CA LEU A 210 -46.78 -72.98 27.71
C LEU A 210 -47.23 -71.80 26.81
N SER A 211 -48.46 -71.86 26.29
CA SER A 211 -49.11 -70.79 25.52
C SER A 211 -49.22 -69.46 26.28
N ARG A 212 -49.61 -69.50 27.56
CA ARG A 212 -49.78 -68.29 28.40
C ARG A 212 -48.43 -67.65 28.71
N MET A 213 -47.38 -68.45 28.86
CA MET A 213 -46.02 -67.94 29.09
C MET A 213 -45.47 -67.23 27.84
N ILE A 214 -45.65 -67.83 26.66
CA ILE A 214 -45.19 -67.25 25.38
C ILE A 214 -45.95 -65.96 25.05
N THR A 215 -47.25 -65.89 25.34
CA THR A 215 -48.07 -64.69 25.12
C THR A 215 -47.65 -63.55 26.03
N ILE A 216 -47.38 -63.80 27.32
CA ILE A 216 -46.86 -62.79 28.25
C ILE A 216 -45.47 -62.30 27.81
N ALA A 217 -44.57 -63.20 27.42
CA ALA A 217 -43.23 -62.85 26.94
C ALA A 217 -43.27 -61.99 25.67
N SER A 218 -44.16 -62.33 24.73
CA SER A 218 -44.34 -61.59 23.48
C SER A 218 -44.94 -60.19 23.73
N LEU A 219 -45.91 -60.07 24.65
CA LEU A 219 -46.49 -58.79 25.05
C LEU A 219 -45.43 -57.86 25.67
N MET A 220 -44.57 -58.40 26.53
CA MET A 220 -43.45 -57.66 27.10
C MET A 220 -42.45 -57.20 26.04
N LEU A 221 -42.12 -58.07 25.09
CA LEU A 221 -41.21 -57.73 24.00
C LEU A 221 -41.76 -56.61 23.11
N ILE A 222 -43.07 -56.60 22.83
CA ILE A 222 -43.75 -55.50 22.14
C ILE A 222 -43.62 -54.19 22.94
N GLY A 223 -43.82 -54.26 24.26
CA GLY A 223 -43.66 -53.11 25.17
C GLY A 223 -42.25 -52.53 25.13
N ILE A 224 -41.22 -53.39 25.27
CA ILE A 224 -39.81 -53.01 25.24
C ILE A 224 -39.43 -52.38 23.89
N LEU A 225 -39.83 -53.01 22.77
CA LEU A 225 -39.55 -52.50 21.43
C LEU A 225 -40.23 -51.15 21.18
N THR A 226 -41.46 -50.96 21.67
CA THR A 226 -42.19 -49.69 21.55
C THR A 226 -41.54 -48.57 22.34
N LEU A 227 -41.11 -48.87 23.57
CA LEU A 227 -40.39 -47.91 24.41
C LEU A 227 -39.05 -47.52 23.78
N MET A 228 -38.26 -48.50 23.33
CA MET A 228 -37.00 -48.26 22.62
C MET A 228 -37.19 -47.40 21.36
N TYR A 229 -38.21 -47.72 20.57
CA TYR A 229 -38.53 -46.96 19.36
C TYR A 229 -38.96 -45.52 19.67
N SER A 230 -39.76 -45.31 20.72
CA SER A 230 -40.15 -43.98 21.19
C SER A 230 -38.95 -43.14 21.62
N LEU A 231 -37.99 -43.73 22.34
CA LEU A 231 -36.76 -43.05 22.76
C LEU A 231 -35.91 -42.62 21.56
N LEU A 232 -35.73 -43.50 20.58
CA LEU A 232 -35.00 -43.17 19.34
C LEU A 232 -35.67 -42.01 18.58
N LEU A 233 -37.01 -42.02 18.49
CA LEU A 233 -37.75 -40.92 17.86
C LEU A 233 -37.65 -39.60 18.64
N TRP A 234 -37.68 -39.67 19.97
CA TRP A 234 -37.55 -38.49 20.82
C TRP A 234 -36.15 -37.88 20.72
N ILE A 235 -35.12 -38.72 20.63
CA ILE A 235 -33.72 -38.31 20.47
C ILE A 235 -33.48 -37.72 19.07
N ALA A 236 -34.09 -38.29 18.04
CA ALA A 236 -34.12 -37.70 16.70
C ALA A 236 -34.69 -36.27 16.72
N ARG A 237 -35.77 -36.08 17.48
CA ARG A 237 -36.43 -34.80 17.63
C ARG A 237 -35.58 -33.77 18.38
N ILE A 238 -34.86 -34.18 19.43
CA ILE A 238 -33.96 -33.30 20.20
C ILE A 238 -32.71 -32.93 19.40
N THR A 239 -32.16 -33.88 18.63
CA THR A 239 -30.99 -33.64 17.76
C THR A 239 -31.32 -32.88 16.48
N GLY A 240 -32.60 -32.60 16.21
CA GLY A 240 -33.04 -31.97 14.96
C GLY A 240 -32.79 -32.83 13.72
N LYS A 241 -32.42 -34.10 13.90
CA LYS A 241 -32.11 -35.03 12.80
C LYS A 241 -33.36 -35.82 12.42
N ASN A 242 -33.62 -35.93 11.12
CA ASN A 242 -34.78 -36.67 10.61
C ASN A 242 -34.56 -38.18 10.77
N PHE A 243 -35.35 -38.84 11.63
CA PHE A 243 -35.31 -40.30 11.76
C PHE A 243 -36.09 -40.98 10.62
N GLY A 244 -35.40 -41.59 9.66
CA GLY A 244 -36.00 -42.22 8.47
C GLY A 244 -36.26 -41.25 7.32
N ASN A 245 -35.82 -41.63 6.12
CA ASN A 245 -36.01 -40.83 4.91
C ASN A 245 -37.39 -41.10 4.29
N CYS A 246 -38.08 -40.03 3.83
CA CYS A 246 -39.25 -40.21 2.99
C CYS A 246 -38.74 -40.68 1.61
N TYR A 247 -39.20 -41.83 1.12
CA TYR A 247 -38.71 -42.48 -0.11
C TYR A 247 -38.93 -41.65 -1.39
N SER A 248 -39.69 -40.54 -1.31
CA SER A 248 -39.99 -39.67 -2.44
C SER A 248 -39.14 -38.39 -2.42
N PRO A 249 -38.44 -38.04 -3.52
CA PRO A 249 -37.66 -36.80 -3.64
C PRO A 249 -38.53 -35.52 -3.62
N LYS A 250 -39.87 -35.63 -3.68
CA LYS A 250 -40.80 -34.49 -3.67
C LYS A 250 -41.16 -33.98 -2.27
N CYS A 251 -40.55 -34.50 -1.21
CA CYS A 251 -40.99 -34.25 0.17
C CYS A 251 -39.90 -33.60 1.04
N VAL A 252 -39.36 -32.47 0.58
CA VAL A 252 -38.34 -31.70 1.30
C VAL A 252 -38.92 -30.98 2.53
N ASN A 253 -40.21 -30.62 2.51
CA ASN A 253 -40.86 -29.81 3.57
C ASN A 253 -42.00 -30.56 4.30
N GLY A 254 -41.92 -31.89 4.39
CA GLY A 254 -42.88 -32.72 5.13
C GLY A 254 -43.82 -33.56 4.25
N CYS A 255 -44.10 -34.79 4.69
CA CYS A 255 -44.92 -35.75 3.96
C CYS A 255 -46.41 -35.60 4.39
N LYS A 256 -47.28 -35.12 3.47
CA LYS A 256 -48.75 -34.98 3.69
C LYS A 256 -49.53 -36.30 3.66
N TYR A 257 -48.96 -37.37 3.10
CA TYR A 257 -49.65 -38.64 2.89
C TYR A 257 -49.38 -39.66 4.00
N LYS A 258 -50.45 -40.23 4.59
CA LYS A 258 -50.37 -41.22 5.69
C LYS A 258 -49.59 -42.50 5.32
N ILE A 259 -49.58 -42.89 4.04
CA ILE A 259 -48.87 -44.07 3.54
C ILE A 259 -47.35 -43.91 3.62
N HIS A 260 -46.84 -42.69 3.41
CA HIS A 260 -45.40 -42.42 3.51
C HIS A 260 -44.92 -42.45 4.96
N PHE A 261 -45.77 -42.07 5.93
CA PHE A 261 -45.46 -42.21 7.35
C PHE A 261 -45.33 -43.68 7.76
N PHE A 262 -46.22 -44.54 7.27
CA PHE A 262 -46.13 -45.98 7.51
C PHE A 262 -44.87 -46.59 6.86
N MET A 263 -44.55 -46.20 5.62
CA MET A 263 -43.34 -46.69 4.95
C MET A 263 -42.04 -46.22 5.61
N ARG A 264 -42.00 -44.98 6.13
CA ARG A 264 -40.84 -44.44 6.88
C ARG A 264 -40.49 -45.28 8.12
N HIS A 265 -41.50 -45.91 8.72
CA HIS A 265 -41.37 -46.71 9.94
C HIS A 265 -41.72 -48.18 9.70
N SER A 266 -41.65 -48.62 8.45
CA SER A 266 -42.08 -49.95 7.99
C SER A 266 -41.43 -51.08 8.77
N PHE A 267 -40.15 -50.94 9.14
CA PHE A 267 -39.43 -51.94 9.92
C PHE A 267 -40.05 -52.19 11.29
N TYR A 268 -40.38 -51.13 12.04
CA TYR A 268 -41.00 -51.24 13.36
C TYR A 268 -42.40 -51.86 13.28
N PHE A 269 -43.23 -51.39 12.33
CA PHE A 269 -44.56 -51.95 12.12
C PHE A 269 -44.52 -53.41 11.68
N SER A 270 -43.58 -53.79 10.79
CA SER A 270 -43.38 -55.18 10.37
C SER A 270 -43.01 -56.09 11.54
N LEU A 271 -42.15 -55.63 12.45
CA LEU A 271 -41.72 -56.39 13.63
C LEU A 271 -42.89 -56.59 14.62
N ILE A 272 -43.70 -55.56 14.86
CA ILE A 272 -44.91 -55.70 15.69
C ILE A 272 -45.89 -56.70 15.09
N ILE A 273 -46.16 -56.61 13.79
CA ILE A 273 -47.08 -57.52 13.10
C ILE A 273 -46.60 -58.97 13.22
N LEU A 274 -45.29 -59.22 13.08
CA LEU A 274 -44.70 -60.54 13.27
C LEU A 274 -44.91 -61.06 14.70
N LEU A 275 -44.68 -60.25 15.73
CA LEU A 275 -44.86 -60.64 17.13
C LEU A 275 -46.33 -60.92 17.45
N VAL A 276 -47.25 -60.10 16.96
CA VAL A 276 -48.70 -60.34 17.11
C VAL A 276 -49.08 -61.65 16.40
N PHE A 277 -48.56 -61.91 15.21
CA PHE A 277 -48.83 -63.16 14.50
C PHE A 277 -48.33 -64.40 15.28
N ILE A 278 -47.14 -64.32 15.88
CA ILE A 278 -46.60 -65.39 16.74
C ILE A 278 -47.52 -65.61 17.96
N THR A 279 -48.03 -64.55 18.59
CA THR A 279 -48.97 -64.70 19.71
C THR A 279 -50.28 -65.36 19.31
N VAL A 280 -50.82 -65.01 18.14
CA VAL A 280 -52.06 -65.60 17.62
C VAL A 280 -51.86 -67.08 17.28
N ILE A 281 -50.75 -67.44 16.63
CA ILE A 281 -50.43 -68.85 16.35
C ILE A 281 -50.25 -69.62 17.66
N SER A 282 -49.48 -69.09 18.61
CA SER A 282 -49.24 -69.73 19.89
C SER A 282 -50.53 -69.97 20.67
N HIS A 283 -51.49 -69.04 20.59
CA HIS A 283 -52.80 -69.20 21.19
C HIS A 283 -53.70 -70.18 20.41
N CYS A 284 -53.59 -70.27 19.08
CA CYS A 284 -54.39 -71.22 18.28
C CYS A 284 -53.86 -72.67 18.33
N PHE A 285 -52.55 -72.87 18.57
CA PHE A 285 -51.91 -74.19 18.52
C PHE A 285 -51.82 -74.88 19.89
N PHE A 286 -51.93 -74.13 21.00
CA PHE A 286 -51.79 -74.64 22.37
C PHE A 286 -53.04 -74.41 23.27
N ASN A 287 -54.16 -73.92 22.71
CA ASN A 287 -55.50 -74.08 23.31
C ASN A 287 -56.15 -75.34 22.76
#